data_AF-A0A9E0HD93-F1
#
_entry.id   AF-A0A9E0HD93-F1
#
_cell.length_a   1.000
_cell.length_b   1.000
_cell.length_c   1.000
_cell.angle_alpha   90.00
_cell.angle_beta   90.00
_cell.angle_gamma   90.00
#
_symmetry.space_group_name_H-M   'P 1'
#
loop_
_entity.id
_entity.type
_entity.pdbx_description
1 polymer ?
#
loop_
_entity_poly.entity_id
_entity_poly.type
_entity_poly.pdbx_seq_one_letter_code
_entity_poly.pdbx_strand_id
1 'polypeptide(L)'
;MITTARFGTQFEDHDRPWRRHDRAGGRQAELTWDGATLVELVVVGYRGETLSVATATRAPHPVLGPSHPLVLGGRAVAWLSAVDWSAPTAIPAIDRPAALPAGCGTMLLDTIARLAAAAGVRALRYAGPYPTAALWQALGASFATAGDEASFTAAAHLRWGGGPLPAIPIDFAPAPHERLAADQGVTCLARSAIERVIVDGLAFAPGTGVRRMVEREDGYAAALCFGDRAWTELARVDRDGNLVVRHPVRLAEGDPAGQVLPPALVEPLLAVVAEALPPPLTVDAVGATPIVWGDPGLTAAADRGDRIVLHVGLWHHLAPRGMAAVALAIAEALVPIARDRAIAALARAADA
;
A
#
# COMPACT_ATOMS: atom_id res chain seq x y z
N MET A 1 -27.08 17.44 -2.79
CA MET A 1 -27.30 17.27 -4.22
C MET A 1 -26.56 15.99 -4.59
N ILE A 2 -27.08 15.13 -5.47
CA ILE A 2 -26.28 14.00 -5.94
C ILE A 2 -25.36 14.51 -7.03
N THR A 3 -24.05 14.47 -6.81
CA THR A 3 -23.06 14.72 -7.86
C THR A 3 -22.53 13.38 -8.36
N THR A 4 -22.31 13.27 -9.66
CA THR A 4 -21.73 12.07 -10.28
C THR A 4 -20.39 12.46 -10.87
N ALA A 5 -19.33 11.77 -10.45
CA ALA A 5 -18.00 11.96 -11.00
C ALA A 5 -17.84 11.23 -12.34
N ARG A 6 -16.69 11.42 -12.98
CA ARG A 6 -16.42 11.05 -14.37
C ARG A 6 -16.68 9.56 -14.65
N PHE A 7 -16.26 8.68 -13.75
CA PHE A 7 -16.39 7.24 -13.88
C PHE A 7 -17.64 6.68 -13.18
N GLY A 8 -18.58 7.56 -12.82
CA GLY A 8 -19.89 7.19 -12.28
C GLY A 8 -19.95 7.04 -10.77
N THR A 9 -18.88 7.36 -10.02
CA THR A 9 -18.97 7.43 -8.55
C THR A 9 -19.96 8.52 -8.15
N GLN A 10 -20.92 8.19 -7.29
CA GLN A 10 -21.95 9.12 -6.84
C GLN A 10 -21.60 9.65 -5.44
N PHE A 11 -21.78 10.95 -5.25
CA PHE A 11 -21.63 11.62 -3.97
C PHE A 11 -22.93 12.31 -3.58
N GLU A 12 -23.40 12.04 -2.38
CA GLU A 12 -24.53 12.75 -1.79
C GLU A 12 -23.96 13.82 -0.86
N ASP A 13 -23.84 15.04 -1.40
CA ASP A 13 -23.32 16.19 -0.69
C ASP A 13 -24.50 17.09 -0.26
N HIS A 14 -25.00 16.91 0.97
CA HIS A 14 -26.02 17.79 1.56
C HIS A 14 -25.62 18.16 2.97
N ASP A 15 -24.91 19.28 3.15
CA ASP A 15 -24.60 19.98 4.42
C ASP A 15 -24.24 19.12 5.66
N ARG A 16 -23.90 17.83 5.46
CA ARG A 16 -23.75 16.69 6.41
C ARG A 16 -25.09 15.92 6.64
N PRO A 17 -25.36 14.77 6.00
CA PRO A 17 -24.43 13.64 5.81
C PRO A 17 -23.71 13.62 4.46
N TRP A 18 -22.60 12.90 4.41
CA TRP A 18 -21.86 12.64 3.17
C TRP A 18 -21.88 11.14 2.88
N ARG A 19 -22.29 10.78 1.66
CA ARG A 19 -22.26 9.39 1.21
C ARG A 19 -21.56 9.28 -0.12
N ARG A 20 -20.83 8.19 -0.27
CA ARG A 20 -20.18 7.80 -1.51
C ARG A 20 -20.66 6.42 -1.91
N HIS A 21 -21.18 6.34 -3.13
CA HIS A 21 -21.59 5.09 -3.77
C HIS A 21 -20.77 4.87 -5.05
N ASP A 22 -20.48 3.62 -5.35
CA ASP A 22 -19.97 3.26 -6.68
C ASP A 22 -21.06 3.47 -7.76
N ARG A 23 -20.68 3.31 -9.03
CA ARG A 23 -21.60 3.47 -10.17
C ARG A 23 -22.77 2.47 -10.21
N ALA A 24 -22.69 1.39 -9.44
CA ALA A 24 -23.76 0.40 -9.27
C ALA A 24 -24.63 0.68 -8.02
N GLY A 25 -24.37 1.78 -7.30
CA GLY A 25 -25.07 2.15 -6.06
C GLY A 25 -24.52 1.46 -4.81
N GLY A 26 -23.43 0.69 -4.91
CA GLY A 26 -22.78 0.05 -3.77
C GLY A 26 -22.11 1.08 -2.85
N ARG A 27 -22.41 1.03 -1.54
CA ARG A 27 -21.81 1.93 -0.55
C ARG A 27 -20.30 1.74 -0.46
N GLN A 28 -19.55 2.83 -0.56
CA GLN A 28 -18.09 2.83 -0.40
C GLN A 28 -17.66 3.55 0.87
N ALA A 29 -18.31 4.67 1.20
CA ALA A 29 -18.08 5.38 2.44
C ALA A 29 -19.31 6.22 2.85
N GLU A 30 -19.49 6.42 4.15
CA GLU A 30 -20.61 7.18 4.73
C GLU A 30 -20.13 7.90 5.99
N LEU A 31 -20.45 9.19 6.10
CA LEU A 31 -20.16 10.01 7.26
C LEU A 31 -21.46 10.51 7.88
N THR A 32 -21.59 10.28 9.19
CA THR A 32 -22.72 10.72 10.01
C THR A 32 -22.25 11.80 10.97
N TRP A 33 -22.84 12.98 10.88
CA TRP A 33 -22.48 14.13 11.70
C TRP A 33 -23.60 14.50 12.68
N ASP A 34 -23.21 15.03 13.83
CA ASP A 34 -24.07 15.74 14.78
C ASP A 34 -23.56 17.18 14.90
N GLY A 35 -24.25 18.10 14.22
CA GLY A 35 -23.80 19.47 14.06
C GLY A 35 -22.38 19.56 13.48
N ALA A 36 -21.46 20.13 14.27
CA ALA A 36 -20.06 20.31 13.89
C ALA A 36 -19.24 19.00 13.96
N THR A 37 -19.72 18.00 14.71
CA THR A 37 -18.93 16.83 15.13
C THR A 37 -19.23 15.62 14.26
N LEU A 38 -18.19 14.96 13.75
CA LEU A 38 -18.35 13.66 13.10
C LEU A 38 -18.61 12.60 14.19
N VAL A 39 -19.74 11.92 14.11
CA VAL A 39 -20.13 10.87 15.07
C VAL A 39 -19.64 9.50 14.60
N GLU A 40 -19.74 9.24 13.30
CA GLU A 40 -19.31 8.00 12.70
C GLU A 40 -18.80 8.22 11.27
N LEU A 41 -17.71 7.53 10.93
CA LEU A 41 -17.30 7.29 9.56
C LEU A 41 -17.32 5.78 9.31
N VAL A 42 -17.97 5.36 8.24
CA VAL A 42 -17.97 3.98 7.76
C VAL A 42 -17.28 3.94 6.40
N VAL A 43 -16.33 3.01 6.23
CA VAL A 43 -15.69 2.72 4.93
C VAL A 43 -15.80 1.24 4.59
N VAL A 44 -15.89 0.94 3.30
CA VAL A 44 -16.07 -0.43 2.79
C VAL A 44 -14.82 -0.88 2.02
N GLY A 45 -14.29 -2.06 2.36
CA GLY A 45 -13.11 -2.67 1.75
C GLY A 45 -13.38 -3.25 0.35
N TYR A 46 -12.35 -3.81 -0.29
CA TYR A 46 -12.43 -4.39 -1.63
C TYR A 46 -13.36 -5.59 -1.73
N ARG A 47 -13.59 -6.32 -0.63
CA ARG A 47 -14.48 -7.49 -0.60
C ARG A 47 -15.76 -7.23 0.21
N GLY A 48 -16.09 -5.96 0.45
CA GLY A 48 -17.32 -5.56 1.14
C GLY A 48 -17.22 -5.49 2.67
N GLU A 49 -16.05 -5.78 3.26
CA GLU A 49 -15.86 -5.66 4.70
C GLU A 49 -16.05 -4.21 5.14
N THR A 50 -16.78 -3.99 6.22
CA THR A 50 -17.09 -2.65 6.71
C THR A 50 -16.22 -2.31 7.92
N LEU A 51 -15.52 -1.19 7.86
CA LEU A 51 -14.74 -0.63 8.95
C LEU A 51 -15.39 0.68 9.42
N SER A 52 -15.71 0.77 10.71
CA SER A 52 -16.18 2.01 11.32
C SER A 52 -15.03 2.72 12.04
N VAL A 53 -15.00 4.05 12.00
CA VAL A 53 -14.17 4.89 12.86
C VAL A 53 -15.09 5.47 13.92
N ALA A 54 -14.87 5.12 15.19
CA ALA A 54 -15.70 5.63 16.29
C ALA A 54 -15.23 7.03 16.69
N THR A 55 -15.62 8.04 15.91
CA THR A 55 -15.05 9.39 15.99
C THR A 55 -15.54 10.16 17.22
N ALA A 56 -16.71 9.82 17.76
CA ALA A 56 -17.20 10.32 19.04
C ALA A 56 -16.35 9.85 20.24
N THR A 57 -15.58 8.77 20.09
CA THR A 57 -14.68 8.26 21.12
C THR A 57 -13.24 8.67 20.80
N ARG A 58 -12.60 9.39 21.72
CA ARG A 58 -11.16 9.63 21.72
C ARG A 58 -10.57 8.98 22.96
N ALA A 59 -9.54 8.17 22.75
CA ALA A 59 -8.80 7.54 23.85
C ALA A 59 -7.30 7.85 23.71
N PRO A 60 -6.55 7.92 24.82
CA PRO A 60 -5.10 8.00 24.77
C PRO A 60 -4.53 6.67 24.23
N HIS A 61 -3.65 6.76 23.24
CA HIS A 61 -2.85 5.64 22.74
C HIS A 61 -1.38 5.84 23.13
N PRO A 62 -0.68 4.81 23.62
CA PRO A 62 0.69 4.94 24.13
C PRO A 62 1.69 5.50 23.10
N VAL A 63 1.47 5.19 21.82
CA VAL A 63 2.36 5.64 20.72
C VAL A 63 1.80 6.85 19.98
N LEU A 64 0.48 6.92 19.80
CA LEU A 64 -0.15 7.87 18.86
C LEU A 64 -0.75 9.10 19.58
N GLY A 65 -0.79 9.10 20.91
CA GLY A 65 -1.53 10.10 21.68
C GLY A 65 -3.04 9.96 21.48
N PRO A 66 -3.80 11.07 21.49
CA PRO A 66 -5.25 11.03 21.26
C PRO A 66 -5.60 10.32 19.96
N SER A 67 -6.43 9.29 20.03
CA SER A 67 -6.73 8.42 18.89
C SER A 67 -8.20 7.99 18.84
N HIS A 68 -8.67 7.68 17.64
CA HIS A 68 -9.97 7.07 17.37
C HIS A 68 -9.82 5.55 17.18
N PRO A 69 -10.69 4.73 17.78
CA PRO A 69 -10.68 3.29 17.51
C PRO A 69 -11.22 3.01 16.10
N LEU A 70 -10.54 2.10 15.39
CA LEU A 70 -10.99 1.50 14.14
C LEU A 70 -11.66 0.17 14.47
N VAL A 71 -12.95 0.06 14.17
CA VAL A 71 -13.85 -1.00 14.63
C VAL A 71 -14.29 -1.89 13.47
N LEU A 72 -14.09 -3.19 13.63
CA LEU A 72 -14.54 -4.22 12.69
C LEU A 72 -15.40 -5.24 13.47
N GLY A 73 -16.65 -5.43 13.05
CA GLY A 73 -17.58 -6.37 13.72
C GLY A 73 -17.78 -6.04 15.21
N GLY A 74 -17.84 -4.75 15.56
CA GLY A 74 -18.01 -4.28 16.95
C GLY A 74 -16.76 -4.33 17.82
N ARG A 75 -15.61 -4.79 17.30
CA ARG A 75 -14.34 -4.86 18.05
C ARG A 75 -13.31 -3.88 17.48
N ALA A 76 -12.60 -3.16 18.36
CA ALA A 76 -11.45 -2.36 17.96
C ALA A 76 -10.32 -3.27 17.45
N VAL A 77 -9.92 -3.06 16.19
CA VAL A 77 -8.83 -3.82 15.53
C VAL A 77 -7.55 -3.02 15.38
N ALA A 78 -7.65 -1.69 15.37
CA ALA A 78 -6.55 -0.74 15.26
C ALA A 78 -6.96 0.63 15.83
N TRP A 79 -6.01 1.55 15.89
CA TRP A 79 -6.18 2.93 16.35
C TRP A 79 -5.65 3.89 15.30
N LEU A 80 -6.41 4.96 15.05
CA LEU A 80 -6.07 6.06 14.16
C LEU A 80 -5.77 7.30 14.99
N SER A 81 -4.65 8.00 14.77
CA SER A 81 -4.42 9.30 15.40
C SER A 81 -5.62 10.22 15.19
N ALA A 82 -5.97 11.03 16.20
CA ALA A 82 -7.13 11.90 16.15
C ALA A 82 -7.06 12.85 14.95
N VAL A 83 -8.20 13.01 14.28
CA VAL A 83 -8.35 13.88 13.10
C VAL A 83 -9.41 14.94 13.41
N ASP A 84 -9.15 16.18 12.99
CA ASP A 84 -10.22 17.14 12.78
C ASP A 84 -10.88 16.84 11.44
N TRP A 85 -11.99 16.12 11.49
CA TRP A 85 -12.70 15.66 10.29
C TRP A 85 -13.33 16.80 9.49
N SER A 86 -13.54 17.97 10.09
CA SER A 86 -14.11 19.12 9.40
C SER A 86 -13.10 19.82 8.49
N ALA A 87 -11.82 19.75 8.84
CA ALA A 87 -10.72 20.28 8.05
C ALA A 87 -9.43 19.49 8.34
N PRO A 88 -9.27 18.28 7.78
CA PRO A 88 -8.08 17.47 8.05
C PRO A 88 -6.80 18.17 7.59
N THR A 89 -5.88 18.46 8.52
CA THR A 89 -4.62 19.17 8.25
C THR A 89 -3.38 18.27 8.30
N ALA A 90 -3.53 17.00 8.70
CA ALA A 90 -2.45 16.03 8.80
C ALA A 90 -2.90 14.64 8.34
N ILE A 91 -1.96 13.86 7.83
CA ILE A 91 -2.18 12.44 7.52
C ILE A 91 -2.10 11.67 8.85
N PRO A 92 -3.20 11.03 9.30
CA PRO A 92 -3.18 10.30 10.56
C PRO A 92 -2.32 9.04 10.48
N ALA A 93 -1.76 8.64 11.61
CA ALA A 93 -1.08 7.36 11.75
C ALA A 93 -2.05 6.26 12.18
N ILE A 94 -1.76 5.02 11.78
CA ILE A 94 -2.47 3.82 12.23
C ILE A 94 -1.45 2.91 12.93
N ASP A 95 -1.79 2.40 14.13
CA ASP A 95 -0.91 1.55 14.94
C ASP A 95 -0.65 0.18 14.28
N ARG A 96 -1.70 -0.43 13.73
CA ARG A 96 -1.71 -1.78 13.16
C ARG A 96 -2.42 -1.79 11.81
N PRO A 97 -1.84 -1.16 10.77
CA PRO A 97 -2.49 -1.05 9.47
C PRO A 97 -2.81 -2.41 8.83
N ALA A 98 -2.00 -3.45 9.11
CA ALA A 98 -2.23 -4.81 8.64
C ALA A 98 -3.48 -5.49 9.23
N ALA A 99 -4.05 -4.96 10.32
CA ALA A 99 -5.29 -5.47 10.90
C ALA A 99 -6.55 -4.97 10.17
N LEU A 100 -6.41 -4.02 9.24
CA LEU A 100 -7.52 -3.49 8.47
C LEU A 100 -7.87 -4.42 7.29
N PRO A 101 -9.16 -4.59 6.97
CA PRO A 101 -9.55 -5.27 5.75
C PRO A 101 -8.97 -4.59 4.51
N ALA A 102 -8.70 -5.39 3.46
CA ALA A 102 -8.10 -4.90 2.24
C ALA A 102 -8.95 -3.76 1.63
N GLY A 103 -8.31 -2.63 1.32
CA GLY A 103 -8.96 -1.46 0.73
C GLY A 103 -9.59 -0.48 1.72
N CYS A 104 -9.83 -0.87 2.97
CA CYS A 104 -10.36 0.07 3.97
C CYS A 104 -9.38 1.21 4.26
N GLY A 105 -8.08 0.92 4.39
CA GLY A 105 -7.05 1.95 4.60
C GLY A 105 -6.99 2.96 3.45
N THR A 106 -7.04 2.50 2.20
CA THR A 106 -7.06 3.37 1.01
C THR A 106 -8.33 4.20 0.94
N MET A 107 -9.50 3.60 1.23
CA MET A 107 -10.77 4.34 1.26
C MET A 107 -10.81 5.39 2.38
N LEU A 108 -10.23 5.09 3.55
CA LEU A 108 -10.06 6.03 4.65
C LEU A 108 -9.17 7.22 4.24
N LEU A 109 -8.02 6.96 3.61
CA LEU A 109 -7.12 8.00 3.11
C LEU A 109 -7.78 8.84 2.02
N ASP A 110 -8.53 8.24 1.10
CA ASP A 110 -9.28 8.96 0.07
C ASP A 110 -10.38 9.86 0.66
N THR A 111 -11.08 9.36 1.69
CA THR A 111 -12.08 10.14 2.43
C THR A 111 -11.44 11.37 3.08
N ILE A 112 -10.27 11.20 3.72
CA ILE A 112 -9.50 12.30 4.31
C ILE A 112 -9.05 13.29 3.23
N ALA A 113 -8.52 12.81 2.11
CA ALA A 113 -8.13 13.67 0.99
C ALA A 113 -9.31 14.50 0.48
N ARG A 114 -10.48 13.89 0.32
CA ARG A 114 -11.68 14.61 -0.12
C ARG A 114 -12.13 15.68 0.88
N LEU A 115 -12.18 15.35 2.17
CA LEU A 115 -12.54 16.32 3.22
C LEU A 115 -11.54 17.48 3.27
N ALA A 116 -10.24 17.19 3.18
CA ALA A 116 -9.20 18.20 3.13
C ALA A 116 -9.31 19.10 1.89
N ALA A 117 -9.58 18.52 0.71
CA ALA A 117 -9.80 19.27 -0.52
C ALA A 117 -11.03 20.20 -0.41
N ALA A 118 -12.14 19.69 0.13
CA ALA A 118 -13.36 20.46 0.35
C ALA A 118 -13.15 21.61 1.35
N ALA A 119 -12.30 21.40 2.35
CA ALA A 119 -11.89 22.43 3.32
C ALA A 119 -10.82 23.41 2.80
N GLY A 120 -10.36 23.27 1.55
CA GLY A 120 -9.33 24.13 0.97
C GLY A 120 -7.92 23.90 1.52
N VAL A 121 -7.66 22.76 2.16
CA VAL A 121 -6.34 22.40 2.68
C VAL A 121 -5.42 22.07 1.50
N ARG A 122 -4.36 22.85 1.33
CA ARG A 122 -3.43 22.72 0.20
C ARG A 122 -2.48 21.52 0.31
N ALA A 123 -2.09 21.16 1.52
CA ALA A 123 -1.16 20.07 1.78
C ALA A 123 -1.35 19.51 3.20
N LEU A 124 -1.14 18.21 3.34
CA LEU A 124 -1.04 17.50 4.60
C LEU A 124 0.36 16.89 4.71
N ARG A 125 0.80 16.64 5.95
CA ARG A 125 2.05 15.92 6.21
C ARG A 125 1.80 14.72 7.10
N TYR A 126 2.63 13.71 6.95
CA TYR A 126 2.61 12.53 7.82
C TYR A 126 3.51 12.74 9.04
N ALA A 127 2.95 12.54 10.23
CA ALA A 127 3.65 12.67 11.51
C ALA A 127 3.61 11.35 12.31
N GLY A 128 3.49 10.21 11.63
CA GLY A 128 3.42 8.91 12.28
C GLY A 128 4.77 8.18 12.40
N PRO A 129 4.79 7.08 13.17
CA PRO A 129 5.99 6.28 13.43
C PRO A 129 6.41 5.38 12.28
N TYR A 130 5.57 5.16 11.27
CA TYR A 130 5.79 4.12 10.26
C TYR A 130 5.76 4.65 8.82
N PRO A 131 6.72 5.49 8.40
CA PRO A 131 6.83 5.89 7.00
C PRO A 131 7.45 4.77 6.17
N THR A 132 6.62 3.80 5.78
CA THR A 132 7.04 2.62 5.01
C THR A 132 6.81 2.82 3.51
N ALA A 133 7.47 2.00 2.69
CA ALA A 133 7.21 1.95 1.24
C ALA A 133 5.74 1.61 0.94
N ALA A 134 5.14 0.69 1.71
CA ALA A 134 3.73 0.35 1.58
C ALA A 134 2.82 1.56 1.86
N LEU A 135 3.14 2.35 2.90
CA LEU A 135 2.40 3.58 3.19
C LEU A 135 2.60 4.62 2.08
N TRP A 136 3.83 4.83 1.58
CA TRP A 136 4.09 5.72 0.45
C TRP A 136 3.21 5.38 -0.75
N GLN A 137 3.14 4.11 -1.12
CA GLN A 137 2.30 3.64 -2.22
C GLN A 137 0.80 3.85 -1.96
N ALA A 138 0.34 3.66 -0.73
CA ALA A 138 -1.04 3.93 -0.34
C ALA A 138 -1.38 5.43 -0.38
N LEU A 139 -0.46 6.30 0.08
CA LEU A 139 -0.62 7.75 0.02
C LEU A 139 -0.66 8.24 -1.42
N GLY A 140 0.20 7.71 -2.29
CA GLY A 140 0.20 8.04 -3.72
C GLY A 140 -1.06 7.61 -4.49
N ALA A 141 -2.02 6.93 -3.85
CA ALA A 141 -3.35 6.70 -4.43
C ALA A 141 -4.32 7.86 -4.16
N SER A 142 -4.19 8.56 -3.02
CA SER A 142 -5.15 9.57 -2.56
C SER A 142 -4.56 10.99 -2.49
N PHE A 143 -3.25 11.13 -2.66
CA PHE A 143 -2.53 12.39 -2.55
C PHE A 143 -1.50 12.53 -3.67
N ALA A 144 -1.30 13.76 -4.13
CA ALA A 144 -0.21 14.13 -5.03
C ALA A 144 0.97 14.70 -4.23
N THR A 145 2.19 14.40 -4.64
CA THR A 145 3.40 14.92 -3.99
C THR A 145 4.53 15.09 -5.00
N ALA A 146 5.44 16.02 -4.72
CA ALA A 146 6.70 16.19 -5.45
C ALA A 146 7.88 15.49 -4.75
N GLY A 147 7.67 14.90 -3.57
CA GLY A 147 8.69 14.13 -2.86
C GLY A 147 8.90 12.73 -3.45
N ASP A 148 9.85 12.00 -2.90
CA ASP A 148 10.17 10.63 -3.28
C ASP A 148 10.11 9.64 -2.09
N GLU A 149 10.00 8.35 -2.42
CA GLU A 149 9.89 7.27 -1.44
C GLU A 149 11.13 7.15 -0.53
N ALA A 150 12.32 7.40 -1.07
CA ALA A 150 13.57 7.28 -0.30
C ALA A 150 13.61 8.35 0.78
N SER A 151 13.31 9.60 0.42
CA SER A 151 13.17 10.73 1.35
C SER A 151 12.09 10.48 2.41
N PHE A 152 10.95 9.90 2.03
CA PHE A 152 9.87 9.57 2.97
C PHE A 152 10.30 8.51 3.99
N THR A 153 11.02 7.47 3.54
CA THR A 153 11.37 6.31 4.36
C THR A 153 12.71 6.45 5.12
N ALA A 154 13.55 7.43 4.76
CA ALA A 154 14.92 7.58 5.27
C ALA A 154 15.05 7.58 6.80
N ALA A 155 14.13 8.24 7.50
CA ALA A 155 14.15 8.40 8.95
C ALA A 155 13.18 7.47 9.70
N ALA A 156 12.70 6.39 9.07
CA ALA A 156 11.74 5.47 9.70
C ALA A 156 12.25 4.91 11.04
N HIS A 157 13.55 4.58 11.11
CA HIS A 157 14.18 4.00 12.30
C HIS A 157 14.28 4.98 13.49
N LEU A 158 14.37 6.29 13.23
CA LEU A 158 14.45 7.32 14.27
C LEU A 158 13.10 7.68 14.88
N ARG A 159 12.01 7.09 14.36
CA ARG A 159 10.63 7.42 14.73
C ARG A 159 10.02 6.43 15.72
N TRP A 160 10.81 5.48 16.20
CA TRP A 160 10.44 4.63 17.34
C TRP A 160 10.83 5.28 18.66
N GLY A 161 9.97 5.16 19.67
CA GLY A 161 10.21 5.71 21.01
C GLY A 161 9.03 6.46 21.66
N GLY A 162 7.94 6.67 20.92
CA GLY A 162 6.73 7.32 21.44
C GLY A 162 6.82 8.85 21.53
N GLY A 163 5.67 9.48 21.79
CA GLY A 163 5.54 10.94 21.84
C GLY A 163 5.24 11.59 20.48
N PRO A 164 5.02 12.92 20.45
CA PRO A 164 4.72 13.65 19.22
C PRO A 164 5.92 13.60 18.27
N LEU A 165 5.77 12.93 17.15
CA LEU A 165 6.81 12.87 16.12
C LEU A 165 6.70 14.12 15.23
N PRO A 166 7.83 14.75 14.84
CA PRO A 166 7.80 15.83 13.87
C PRO A 166 7.18 15.34 12.56
N ALA A 167 6.51 16.22 11.82
CA ALA A 167 6.02 15.89 10.49
C ALA A 167 7.21 15.62 9.54
N ILE A 168 7.07 14.63 8.66
CA ILE A 168 8.01 14.46 7.53
C ILE A 168 7.86 15.68 6.62
N PRO A 169 8.96 16.32 6.18
CA PRO A 169 8.91 17.52 5.36
C PRO A 169 8.57 17.20 3.89
N ILE A 170 7.52 16.42 3.68
CA ILE A 170 6.96 16.09 2.37
C ILE A 170 5.49 16.50 2.39
N ASP A 171 5.15 17.44 1.52
CA ASP A 171 3.79 17.91 1.33
C ASP A 171 3.02 16.93 0.44
N PHE A 172 1.85 16.51 0.92
CA PHE A 172 0.89 15.69 0.21
C PHE A 172 -0.36 16.54 -0.07
N ALA A 173 -0.52 16.99 -1.30
CA ALA A 173 -1.70 17.71 -1.74
C ALA A 173 -2.87 16.72 -1.91
N PRO A 174 -4.07 17.02 -1.37
CA PRO A 174 -5.24 16.19 -1.59
C PRO A 174 -5.52 15.92 -3.07
N ALA A 175 -5.66 14.65 -3.45
CA ALA A 175 -5.95 14.24 -4.82
C ALA A 175 -6.88 13.02 -4.81
N PRO A 176 -8.14 13.18 -4.36
CA PRO A 176 -9.07 12.06 -4.22
C PRO A 176 -9.34 11.38 -5.56
N HIS A 177 -9.60 10.08 -5.52
CA HIS A 177 -9.85 9.22 -6.67
C HIS A 177 -11.25 8.59 -6.64
N GLU A 178 -11.74 8.24 -7.80
CA GLU A 178 -12.85 7.31 -7.97
C GLU A 178 -12.37 5.87 -7.79
N ARG A 179 -13.21 5.04 -7.20
CA ARG A 179 -12.92 3.62 -6.95
C ARG A 179 -13.99 2.82 -7.68
N LEU A 180 -13.57 2.04 -8.66
CA LEU A 180 -14.45 1.35 -9.58
C LEU A 180 -14.39 -0.14 -9.28
N ALA A 181 -15.49 -0.70 -8.78
CA ALA A 181 -15.63 -2.15 -8.71
C ALA A 181 -15.82 -2.68 -10.13
N ALA A 182 -14.84 -3.43 -10.63
CA ALA A 182 -14.86 -4.01 -11.97
C ALA A 182 -15.50 -5.41 -11.97
N ASP A 183 -15.15 -6.21 -10.96
CA ASP A 183 -15.67 -7.55 -10.69
C ASP A 183 -15.27 -7.97 -9.25
N GLN A 184 -15.69 -9.15 -8.78
CA GLN A 184 -15.26 -9.71 -7.50
C GLN A 184 -13.73 -9.76 -7.40
N GLY A 185 -13.14 -8.94 -6.54
CA GLY A 185 -11.69 -8.90 -6.33
C GLY A 185 -10.90 -8.13 -7.38
N VAL A 186 -11.55 -7.48 -8.36
CA VAL A 186 -10.89 -6.50 -9.26
C VAL A 186 -11.47 -5.11 -9.02
N THR A 187 -10.61 -4.15 -8.70
CA THR A 187 -10.98 -2.76 -8.46
C THR A 187 -10.03 -1.83 -9.19
N CYS A 188 -10.53 -0.78 -9.84
CA CYS A 188 -9.68 0.26 -10.42
C CYS A 188 -9.73 1.52 -9.55
N LEU A 189 -8.59 2.22 -9.45
CA LEU A 189 -8.53 3.58 -8.90
C LEU A 189 -8.29 4.55 -10.04
N ALA A 190 -9.12 5.58 -10.13
CA ALA A 190 -9.18 6.46 -11.29
C ALA A 190 -9.32 7.94 -10.90
N ARG A 191 -8.71 8.83 -11.70
CA ARG A 191 -8.91 10.28 -11.62
C ARG A 191 -9.28 10.82 -13.00
N SER A 192 -8.29 11.13 -13.83
CA SER A 192 -8.48 11.46 -15.24
C SER A 192 -8.40 10.24 -16.16
N ALA A 193 -7.78 9.17 -15.68
CA ALA A 193 -7.67 7.86 -16.30
C ALA A 193 -7.60 6.80 -15.19
N ILE A 194 -7.58 5.52 -15.57
CA ILE A 194 -7.23 4.45 -14.65
C ILE A 194 -5.75 4.59 -14.31
N GLU A 195 -5.44 4.71 -13.02
CA GLU A 195 -4.07 4.91 -12.55
C GLU A 195 -3.54 3.69 -11.80
N ARG A 196 -4.44 2.88 -11.25
CA ARG A 196 -4.11 1.63 -10.57
C ARG A 196 -5.19 0.59 -10.82
N VAL A 197 -4.77 -0.65 -11.02
CA VAL A 197 -5.64 -1.83 -11.00
C VAL A 197 -5.29 -2.64 -9.75
N ILE A 198 -6.29 -2.96 -8.94
CA ILE A 198 -6.17 -3.78 -7.75
C ILE A 198 -6.74 -5.15 -8.08
N VAL A 199 -5.95 -6.21 -7.92
CA VAL A 199 -6.38 -7.60 -8.07
C VAL A 199 -6.16 -8.32 -6.76
N ASP A 200 -7.23 -8.84 -6.17
CA ASP A 200 -7.23 -9.55 -4.88
C ASP A 200 -6.53 -8.77 -3.75
N GLY A 201 -6.70 -7.45 -3.74
CA GLY A 201 -6.11 -6.54 -2.76
C GLY A 201 -4.68 -6.08 -3.07
N LEU A 202 -4.09 -6.53 -4.18
CA LEU A 202 -2.74 -6.15 -4.60
C LEU A 202 -2.78 -5.11 -5.71
N ALA A 203 -2.05 -4.01 -5.51
CA ALA A 203 -2.02 -2.92 -6.46
C ALA A 203 -1.01 -3.13 -7.59
N PHE A 204 -1.46 -2.84 -8.81
CA PHE A 204 -0.68 -2.74 -10.03
C PHE A 204 -0.76 -1.28 -10.50
N ALA A 205 0.39 -0.65 -10.71
CA ALA A 205 0.51 0.74 -11.11
C ALA A 205 1.52 0.88 -12.26
N PRO A 206 1.50 1.99 -13.03
CA PRO A 206 2.57 2.29 -13.98
C PRO A 206 3.96 2.29 -13.31
N GLY A 207 4.99 1.98 -14.08
CA GLY A 207 6.38 2.08 -13.63
C GLY A 207 7.18 0.79 -13.79
N THR A 208 8.25 0.65 -12.99
CA THR A 208 9.26 -0.41 -13.13
C THR A 208 9.18 -1.50 -12.06
N GLY A 209 8.31 -1.39 -11.06
CA GLY A 209 8.12 -2.42 -10.03
C GLY A 209 7.62 -3.74 -10.61
N VAL A 210 7.63 -4.84 -9.83
CA VAL A 210 7.19 -6.16 -10.34
C VAL A 210 5.70 -6.24 -10.64
N ARG A 211 4.85 -5.51 -9.91
CA ARG A 211 3.40 -5.43 -10.20
C ARG A 211 3.13 -4.20 -11.03
N ARG A 212 2.90 -4.38 -12.34
CA ARG A 212 2.74 -3.27 -13.28
C ARG A 212 1.33 -3.23 -13.84
N MET A 213 0.81 -2.02 -13.94
CA MET A 213 -0.27 -1.71 -14.85
C MET A 213 0.35 -1.36 -16.21
N VAL A 214 0.06 -2.16 -17.23
CA VAL A 214 0.62 -2.01 -18.57
C VAL A 214 -0.47 -1.57 -19.52
N GLU A 215 -0.24 -0.47 -20.25
CA GLU A 215 -1.19 0.04 -21.24
C GLU A 215 -1.35 -0.93 -22.42
N ARG A 216 -2.56 -0.99 -22.95
CA ARG A 216 -2.99 -1.76 -24.12
C ARG A 216 -3.84 -0.84 -24.99
N GLU A 217 -4.07 -1.23 -26.24
CA GLU A 217 -4.88 -0.47 -27.18
C GLU A 217 -6.25 -0.07 -26.58
N ASP A 218 -6.93 -1.06 -25.99
CA ASP A 218 -8.29 -0.92 -25.45
C ASP A 218 -8.37 -0.66 -23.93
N GLY A 219 -7.23 -0.45 -23.24
CA GLY A 219 -7.24 -0.24 -21.80
C GLY A 219 -5.94 -0.64 -21.10
N TYR A 220 -6.03 -1.39 -20.01
CA TYR A 220 -4.91 -1.68 -19.12
C TYR A 220 -4.86 -3.14 -18.70
N ALA A 221 -3.67 -3.70 -18.59
CA ALA A 221 -3.41 -5.03 -18.05
C ALA A 221 -2.70 -4.93 -16.70
N ALA A 222 -3.20 -5.64 -15.68
CA ALA A 222 -2.49 -5.89 -14.43
C ALA A 222 -1.57 -7.11 -14.63
N ALA A 223 -0.26 -6.88 -14.64
CA ALA A 223 0.73 -7.90 -14.96
C ALA A 223 1.83 -7.99 -13.89
N LEU A 224 2.25 -9.21 -13.59
CA LEU A 224 3.51 -9.46 -12.90
C LEU A 224 4.63 -9.45 -13.95
N CYS A 225 5.62 -8.58 -13.78
CA CYS A 225 6.69 -8.34 -14.73
C CYS A 225 8.07 -8.54 -14.10
N PHE A 226 9.00 -9.13 -14.86
CA PHE A 226 10.42 -9.19 -14.53
C PHE A 226 11.23 -8.62 -15.69
N GLY A 227 12.04 -7.59 -15.43
CA GLY A 227 12.66 -6.80 -16.49
C GLY A 227 11.63 -5.98 -17.26
N ASP A 228 11.52 -6.17 -18.57
CA ASP A 228 10.54 -5.52 -19.47
C ASP A 228 9.44 -6.49 -19.94
N ARG A 229 9.45 -7.74 -19.46
CA ARG A 229 8.50 -8.78 -19.89
C ARG A 229 7.50 -9.08 -18.79
N ALA A 230 6.25 -9.29 -19.20
CA ALA A 230 5.23 -9.87 -18.34
C ALA A 230 5.48 -11.37 -18.17
N TRP A 231 5.55 -11.82 -16.92
CA TRP A 231 5.52 -13.23 -16.54
C TRP A 231 4.10 -13.78 -16.68
N THR A 232 3.13 -13.08 -16.10
CA THR A 232 1.71 -13.39 -16.21
C THR A 232 0.89 -12.12 -16.14
N GLU A 233 -0.19 -12.07 -16.93
CA GLU A 233 -1.27 -11.09 -16.76
C GLU A 233 -2.32 -11.72 -15.84
N LEU A 234 -2.93 -10.91 -14.97
CA LEU A 234 -3.95 -11.35 -14.02
C LEU A 234 -5.34 -10.85 -14.39
N ALA A 235 -5.41 -9.63 -14.91
CA ALA A 235 -6.65 -9.01 -15.34
C ALA A 235 -6.37 -7.99 -16.44
N ARG A 236 -7.34 -7.79 -17.33
CA ARG A 236 -7.41 -6.61 -18.19
C ARG A 236 -8.70 -5.86 -17.93
N VAL A 237 -8.58 -4.54 -17.90
CA VAL A 237 -9.71 -3.62 -17.76
C VAL A 237 -9.72 -2.66 -18.93
N ASP A 238 -10.91 -2.23 -19.34
CA ASP A 238 -11.05 -1.18 -20.35
C ASP A 238 -10.72 0.21 -19.75
N ARG A 239 -10.83 1.26 -20.58
CA ARG A 239 -10.56 2.64 -20.15
C ARG A 239 -11.57 3.19 -19.15
N ASP A 240 -12.73 2.57 -19.04
CA ASP A 240 -13.79 2.91 -18.08
C ASP A 240 -13.72 2.05 -16.81
N GLY A 241 -12.67 1.22 -16.69
CA GLY A 241 -12.42 0.37 -15.54
C GLY A 241 -13.31 -0.87 -15.46
N ASN A 242 -13.99 -1.27 -16.53
CA ASN A 242 -14.72 -2.53 -16.59
C ASN A 242 -13.75 -3.69 -16.80
N LEU A 243 -14.02 -4.84 -16.17
CA LEU A 243 -13.24 -6.05 -16.41
C LEU A 243 -13.51 -6.58 -17.82
N VAL A 244 -12.46 -6.71 -18.62
CA VAL A 244 -12.51 -7.35 -19.96
C VAL A 244 -12.21 -8.84 -19.84
N VAL A 245 -11.17 -9.19 -19.08
CA VAL A 245 -10.77 -10.58 -18.88
C VAL A 245 -10.04 -10.73 -17.55
N ARG A 246 -10.23 -11.87 -16.90
CA ARG A 246 -9.43 -12.31 -15.75
C ARG A 246 -8.70 -13.60 -16.10
N HIS A 247 -7.43 -13.65 -15.75
CA HIS A 247 -6.58 -14.82 -15.94
C HIS A 247 -6.26 -15.48 -14.60
N PRO A 248 -6.15 -16.82 -14.55
CA PRO A 248 -5.68 -17.49 -13.35
C PRO A 248 -4.23 -17.10 -13.05
N VAL A 249 -3.88 -17.07 -11.77
CA VAL A 249 -2.48 -16.90 -11.37
C VAL A 249 -1.69 -18.13 -11.83
N ARG A 250 -0.64 -17.89 -12.61
CA ARG A 250 0.24 -18.95 -13.09
C ARG A 250 1.31 -19.23 -12.05
N LEU A 251 1.34 -20.45 -11.53
CA LEU A 251 2.37 -20.89 -10.59
C LEU A 251 3.75 -20.85 -11.24
N ALA A 252 4.73 -20.48 -10.44
CA ALA A 252 6.11 -20.38 -10.85
C ALA A 252 6.82 -21.74 -10.67
N GLU A 253 6.61 -22.65 -11.63
CA GLU A 253 7.15 -24.01 -11.65
C GLU A 253 8.30 -24.17 -12.67
N GLY A 254 9.18 -25.14 -12.43
CA GLY A 254 10.31 -25.47 -13.31
C GLY A 254 11.67 -25.01 -12.76
N ASP A 255 12.75 -25.50 -13.37
CA ASP A 255 14.13 -25.17 -13.00
C ASP A 255 14.36 -23.65 -13.04
N PRO A 256 14.84 -22.98 -11.95
CA PRO A 256 15.50 -23.55 -10.76
C PRO A 256 14.64 -23.66 -9.49
N ALA A 257 13.31 -23.74 -9.57
CA ALA A 257 12.42 -23.87 -8.40
C ALA A 257 12.90 -24.94 -7.40
N GLY A 258 12.90 -24.59 -6.11
CA GLY A 258 13.36 -25.42 -5.01
C GLY A 258 14.87 -25.38 -4.75
N GLN A 259 15.68 -24.84 -5.66
CA GLN A 259 17.13 -24.76 -5.47
C GLN A 259 17.52 -23.60 -4.55
N VAL A 260 18.46 -23.86 -3.64
CA VAL A 260 19.06 -22.86 -2.76
C VAL A 260 20.10 -22.06 -3.54
N LEU A 261 20.13 -20.74 -3.36
CA LEU A 261 21.18 -19.89 -3.92
C LEU A 261 22.54 -20.30 -3.32
N PRO A 262 23.56 -20.54 -4.15
CA PRO A 262 24.90 -20.85 -3.66
C PRO A 262 25.44 -19.73 -2.75
N PRO A 263 26.13 -20.05 -1.64
CA PRO A 263 26.71 -19.05 -0.74
C PRO A 263 27.60 -18.03 -1.46
N ALA A 264 28.35 -18.48 -2.48
CA ALA A 264 29.21 -17.63 -3.30
C ALA A 264 28.45 -16.53 -4.09
N LEU A 265 27.14 -16.69 -4.30
CA LEU A 265 26.28 -15.63 -4.86
C LEU A 265 25.64 -14.80 -3.75
N VAL A 266 25.27 -15.42 -2.63
CA VAL A 266 24.59 -14.75 -1.53
C VAL A 266 25.47 -13.68 -0.88
N GLU A 267 26.75 -13.96 -0.62
CA GLU A 267 27.64 -13.03 0.08
C GLU A 267 27.81 -11.68 -0.67
N PRO A 268 28.14 -11.65 -1.98
CA PRO A 268 28.17 -10.39 -2.73
C PRO A 268 26.81 -9.70 -2.83
N LEU A 269 25.71 -10.45 -2.91
CA LEU A 269 24.35 -9.88 -2.93
C LEU A 269 24.03 -9.16 -1.63
N LEU A 270 24.40 -9.74 -0.49
CA LEU A 270 24.18 -9.13 0.82
C LEU A 270 24.99 -7.85 1.01
N ALA A 271 26.19 -7.76 0.41
CA ALA A 271 26.96 -6.52 0.39
C ALA A 271 26.20 -5.40 -0.34
N VAL A 272 25.65 -5.69 -1.53
CA VAL A 272 24.82 -4.72 -2.29
C VAL A 272 23.55 -4.34 -1.53
N VAL A 273 22.90 -5.31 -0.88
CA VAL A 273 21.72 -5.04 -0.05
C VAL A 273 22.08 -4.15 1.14
N ALA A 274 23.24 -4.37 1.77
CA ALA A 274 23.71 -3.59 2.91
C ALA A 274 23.96 -2.12 2.53
N GLU A 275 24.52 -1.86 1.35
CA GLU A 275 24.71 -0.49 0.83
C GLU A 275 23.38 0.26 0.65
N ALA A 276 22.29 -0.46 0.38
CA ALA A 276 20.96 0.12 0.21
C ALA A 276 20.20 0.32 1.55
N LEU A 277 20.72 -0.17 2.66
CA LEU A 277 20.11 0.01 3.98
C LEU A 277 20.65 1.29 4.65
N PRO A 278 19.77 2.20 5.13
CA PRO A 278 20.23 3.34 5.91
C PRO A 278 20.74 2.87 7.28
N PRO A 279 21.83 3.46 7.81
CA PRO A 279 22.22 3.25 9.20
C PRO A 279 21.05 3.55 10.16
N PRO A 280 20.90 2.82 11.28
CA PRO A 280 21.75 1.75 11.80
C PRO A 280 21.32 0.33 11.35
N LEU A 281 20.53 0.18 10.28
CA LEU A 281 20.04 -1.13 9.83
C LEU A 281 21.18 -1.97 9.26
N THR A 282 21.26 -3.24 9.67
CA THR A 282 22.26 -4.21 9.15
C THR A 282 21.57 -5.40 8.48
N VAL A 283 22.29 -6.05 7.55
CA VAL A 283 21.79 -7.24 6.81
C VAL A 283 21.92 -8.55 7.59
N ASP A 284 22.42 -8.52 8.83
CA ASP A 284 22.72 -9.73 9.61
C ASP A 284 21.48 -10.63 9.78
N ALA A 285 20.31 -10.01 9.90
CA ALA A 285 19.04 -10.71 10.02
C ALA A 285 18.61 -11.46 8.74
N VAL A 286 19.22 -11.16 7.59
CA VAL A 286 19.00 -11.87 6.31
C VAL A 286 20.06 -12.93 6.09
N GLY A 287 21.33 -12.64 6.41
CA GLY A 287 22.47 -13.47 6.04
C GLY A 287 22.44 -14.90 6.58
N ALA A 288 21.71 -15.16 7.67
CA ALA A 288 21.56 -16.49 8.24
C ALA A 288 20.43 -17.33 7.62
N THR A 289 19.62 -16.77 6.71
CA THR A 289 18.42 -17.42 6.19
C THR A 289 18.63 -17.96 4.77
N PRO A 290 18.31 -19.24 4.50
CA PRO A 290 18.36 -19.79 3.16
C PRO A 290 17.54 -18.97 2.18
N ILE A 291 18.16 -18.59 1.06
CA ILE A 291 17.50 -17.95 -0.06
C ILE A 291 17.28 -19.02 -1.13
N VAL A 292 16.04 -19.24 -1.54
CA VAL A 292 15.65 -20.31 -2.45
C VAL A 292 14.85 -19.77 -3.64
N TRP A 293 14.99 -20.40 -4.79
CA TRP A 293 14.11 -20.14 -5.93
C TRP A 293 12.75 -20.81 -5.73
N GLY A 294 11.66 -20.14 -6.12
CA GLY A 294 10.31 -20.71 -6.08
C GLY A 294 9.23 -19.70 -6.48
N ASP A 295 8.05 -19.86 -5.89
CA ASP A 295 6.89 -19.00 -6.10
C ASP A 295 6.54 -18.23 -4.81
N PRO A 296 6.97 -16.95 -4.68
CA PRO A 296 6.56 -16.10 -3.57
C PRO A 296 5.13 -15.53 -3.76
N GLY A 297 4.44 -15.87 -4.85
CA GLY A 297 3.20 -15.25 -5.30
C GLY A 297 3.48 -14.04 -6.18
N LEU A 298 2.71 -12.97 -5.99
CA LEU A 298 2.73 -11.79 -6.85
C LEU A 298 3.78 -10.74 -6.43
N THR A 299 4.93 -11.21 -5.95
CA THR A 299 6.07 -10.40 -5.52
C THR A 299 7.38 -10.93 -6.10
N ALA A 300 8.46 -10.14 -6.03
CA ALA A 300 9.79 -10.60 -6.46
C ALA A 300 10.42 -11.58 -5.47
N ALA A 301 10.17 -11.36 -4.19
CA ALA A 301 10.61 -12.18 -3.08
C ALA A 301 9.55 -12.19 -1.97
N ALA A 302 9.56 -13.23 -1.15
CA ALA A 302 8.77 -13.29 0.07
C ALA A 302 9.58 -13.93 1.20
N ASP A 303 9.47 -13.33 2.39
CA ASP A 303 9.97 -13.91 3.62
C ASP A 303 8.96 -14.95 4.16
N ARG A 304 9.42 -16.17 4.42
CA ARG A 304 8.64 -17.26 5.02
C ARG A 304 9.07 -17.57 6.45
N GLY A 305 9.94 -16.76 7.03
CA GLY A 305 10.54 -16.95 8.35
C GLY A 305 11.77 -17.85 8.27
N ASP A 306 11.58 -19.12 7.93
CA ASP A 306 12.63 -20.14 7.81
C ASP A 306 13.47 -20.04 6.53
N ARG A 307 12.94 -19.35 5.51
CA ARG A 307 13.61 -19.12 4.22
C ARG A 307 13.07 -17.87 3.54
N ILE A 308 13.85 -17.35 2.60
CA ILE A 308 13.41 -16.31 1.66
C ILE A 308 13.21 -16.96 0.29
N VAL A 309 12.02 -16.79 -0.27
CA VAL A 309 11.67 -17.35 -1.60
C VAL A 309 11.80 -16.26 -2.64
N LEU A 310 12.68 -16.44 -3.62
CA LEU A 310 12.83 -15.61 -4.82
C LEU A 310 11.97 -16.16 -5.95
N HIS A 311 11.31 -15.27 -6.69
CA HIS A 311 10.48 -15.68 -7.81
C HIS A 311 11.33 -16.23 -8.97
N VAL A 312 11.06 -17.46 -9.44
CA VAL A 312 11.81 -18.10 -10.56
C VAL A 312 11.76 -17.30 -11.86
N GLY A 313 10.70 -16.52 -12.06
CA GLY A 313 10.58 -15.57 -13.18
C GLY A 313 11.73 -14.56 -13.28
N LEU A 314 12.39 -14.21 -12.16
CA LEU A 314 13.62 -13.41 -12.19
C LEU A 314 14.71 -14.14 -12.98
N TRP A 315 14.94 -15.42 -12.71
CA TRP A 315 15.90 -16.23 -13.45
C TRP A 315 15.49 -16.38 -14.92
N HIS A 316 14.27 -16.84 -15.19
CA HIS A 316 13.82 -17.12 -16.57
C HIS A 316 13.84 -15.89 -17.50
N HIS A 317 13.61 -14.69 -16.98
CA HIS A 317 13.57 -13.49 -17.81
C HIS A 317 14.87 -12.69 -17.81
N LEU A 318 15.69 -12.80 -16.77
CA LEU A 318 16.90 -11.98 -16.64
C LEU A 318 18.19 -12.77 -16.91
N ALA A 319 18.22 -14.10 -16.69
CA ALA A 319 19.40 -14.90 -16.99
C ALA A 319 19.85 -14.81 -18.46
N PRO A 320 18.93 -14.80 -19.47
CA PRO A 320 19.32 -14.57 -20.87
C PRO A 320 19.98 -13.20 -21.13
N ARG A 321 19.87 -12.26 -20.20
CA ARG A 321 20.47 -10.91 -20.25
C ARG A 321 21.80 -10.81 -19.50
N GLY A 322 22.25 -11.92 -18.91
CA GLY A 322 23.50 -12.02 -18.15
C GLY A 322 23.31 -11.95 -16.64
N MET A 323 24.28 -12.50 -15.92
CA MET A 323 24.23 -12.66 -14.47
C MET A 323 24.20 -11.35 -13.68
N ALA A 324 24.72 -10.26 -14.24
CA ALA A 324 24.65 -8.94 -13.61
C ALA A 324 23.19 -8.46 -13.45
N ALA A 325 22.34 -8.68 -14.47
CA ALA A 325 20.93 -8.31 -14.41
C ALA A 325 20.16 -9.16 -13.39
N VAL A 326 20.49 -10.45 -13.30
CA VAL A 326 19.92 -11.35 -12.28
C VAL A 326 20.34 -10.89 -10.89
N ALA A 327 21.62 -10.62 -10.67
CA ALA A 327 22.13 -10.22 -9.36
C ALA A 327 21.52 -8.90 -8.87
N LEU A 328 21.44 -7.89 -9.74
CA LEU A 328 20.80 -6.62 -9.41
C LEU A 328 19.34 -6.80 -9.01
N ALA A 329 18.57 -7.56 -9.79
CA ALA A 329 17.16 -7.77 -9.51
C ALA A 329 16.92 -8.60 -8.23
N ILE A 330 17.82 -9.54 -7.91
CA ILE A 330 17.79 -10.25 -6.62
C ILE A 330 18.05 -9.27 -5.48
N ALA A 331 19.09 -8.43 -5.58
CA ALA A 331 19.41 -7.45 -4.54
C ALA A 331 18.21 -6.52 -4.30
N GLU A 332 17.63 -5.94 -5.35
CA GLU A 332 16.42 -5.10 -5.27
C GLU A 332 15.24 -5.82 -4.61
N ALA A 333 15.05 -7.11 -4.90
CA ALA A 333 13.99 -7.92 -4.30
C ALA A 333 14.24 -8.21 -2.80
N LEU A 334 15.50 -8.28 -2.37
CA LEU A 334 15.90 -8.56 -1.00
C LEU A 334 15.91 -7.31 -0.11
N VAL A 335 16.14 -6.10 -0.65
CA VAL A 335 16.22 -4.86 0.16
C VAL A 335 14.99 -4.67 1.09
N PRO A 336 13.74 -4.81 0.63
CA PRO A 336 12.58 -4.64 1.51
C PRO A 336 12.53 -5.67 2.64
N ILE A 337 12.85 -6.94 2.35
CA ILE A 337 12.88 -8.02 3.35
C ILE A 337 13.99 -7.76 4.37
N ALA A 338 15.17 -7.34 3.92
CA ALA A 338 16.29 -7.01 4.79
C ALA A 338 15.96 -5.86 5.74
N ARG A 339 15.34 -4.82 5.19
CA ARG A 339 14.87 -3.68 5.96
C ARG A 339 13.87 -4.10 7.03
N ASP A 340 12.81 -4.83 6.66
CA ASP A 340 11.76 -5.26 7.59
C ASP A 340 12.32 -6.13 8.72
N ARG A 341 13.25 -7.05 8.40
CA ARG A 341 13.92 -7.87 9.41
C ARG A 341 14.84 -7.07 10.33
N ALA A 342 15.62 -6.14 9.78
CA ALA A 342 16.50 -5.28 10.57
C ALA A 342 15.70 -4.38 11.52
N ILE A 343 14.59 -3.83 11.04
CA ILE A 343 13.61 -3.08 11.83
C ILE A 343 13.05 -3.92 12.97
N ALA A 344 12.60 -5.14 12.68
CA ALA A 344 12.08 -6.04 13.71
C ALA A 344 13.15 -6.45 14.74
N ALA A 345 14.42 -6.59 14.30
CA ALA A 345 15.54 -6.87 15.19
C ALA A 345 15.85 -5.70 16.13
N LEU A 346 15.88 -4.47 15.61
CA LEU A 346 16.05 -3.26 16.44
C LEU A 346 14.91 -3.10 17.45
N ALA A 347 13.66 -3.35 17.06
CA ALA A 347 12.53 -3.29 17.97
C ALA A 347 12.70 -4.28 19.14
N ARG A 348 13.07 -5.53 18.86
CA ARG A 348 13.34 -6.54 19.90
C ARG A 348 14.49 -6.15 20.83
N ALA A 349 15.52 -5.48 20.30
CA ALA A 349 16.66 -5.04 21.10
C ALA A 349 16.31 -3.85 22.01
N ALA A 350 15.34 -3.01 21.64
CA ALA A 350 14.88 -1.89 22.47
C ALA A 350 13.96 -2.34 23.62
N ASP A 351 13.30 -3.50 23.48
CA ASP A 351 12.43 -4.09 24.50
C ASP A 351 13.19 -4.97 25.51
N ALA A 352 14.47 -5.25 25.27
CA ALA A 352 15.34 -6.10 26.11
C ALA A 352 16.18 -5.28 27.09
#